data_AF-A0A6G2U1A8-F1
#
_entry.id   AF-A0A6G2U1A8-F1
#
_cell.length_a   1.000
_cell.length_b   1.000
_cell.length_c   1.000
_cell.angle_alpha   90.00
_cell.angle_beta   90.00
_cell.angle_gamma   90.00
#
_symmetry.space_group_name_H-M   'P 1'
#
loop_
_entity.id
_entity.type
_entity.pdbx_description
1 polymer ?
#
loop_
_entity_poly.entity_id
_entity_poly.type
_entity_poly.pdbx_seq_one_letter_code
_entity_poly.pdbx_strand_id
1 'polypeptide(L)' 'ELDGAAEVLARRLVGLGAGPEGFVVLVVPRGLGMVTSLLAVVKSGAAFVPVDPEYPVERIAAVLGQVDPVVVVSVS' A
#
# COMPACT_ATOMS: atom_id res chain seq x y z
N GLU A 1 15.73 -9.39 7.73
CA GLU A 1 15.54 -7.93 7.54
C GLU A 1 14.18 -7.60 6.92
N LEU A 2 13.85 -8.15 5.74
CA LEU A 2 12.57 -7.91 5.05
C LEU A 2 11.33 -8.08 5.95
N ASP A 3 11.21 -9.22 6.65
CA ASP A 3 10.06 -9.50 7.51
C ASP A 3 9.94 -8.48 8.66
N GLY A 4 11.06 -8.11 9.29
CA GLY A 4 11.08 -7.09 10.34
C GLY A 4 10.66 -5.70 9.84
N ALA A 5 11.10 -5.31 8.63
CA ALA A 5 10.68 -4.05 8.01
C ALA A 5 9.18 -4.07 7.66
N ALA A 6 8.69 -5.18 7.10
CA ALA A 6 7.27 -5.37 6.81
C ALA A 6 6.42 -5.36 8.08
N GLU A 7 6.91 -5.93 9.18
CA GLU A 7 6.26 -5.96 10.47
C GLU A 7 6.12 -4.56 11.10
N VAL A 8 7.17 -3.74 11.01
CA VAL A 8 7.10 -2.33 11.43
C VAL A 8 6.10 -1.55 10.60
N LEU A 9 6.12 -1.73 9.27
CA LEU A 9 5.19 -1.06 8.37
C LEU A 9 3.74 -1.54 8.59
N ALA A 10 3.52 -2.83 8.80
CA ALA A 10 2.19 -3.39 9.06
C ALA A 10 1.54 -2.76 10.29
N ARG A 11 2.29 -2.63 11.40
CA ARG A 11 1.78 -1.93 12.60
C ARG A 11 1.41 -0.48 12.33
N ARG A 12 2.20 0.21 11.49
CA ARG A 12 1.87 1.58 11.08
C ARG A 12 0.59 1.63 10.24
N LEU A 13 0.43 0.70 9.29
CA LEU A 13 -0.78 0.60 8.47
C LEU A 13 -2.01 0.32 9.35
N VAL A 14 -1.92 -0.60 10.31
CA VAL A 14 -2.99 -0.88 11.27
C VAL A 14 -3.33 0.37 12.10
N GLY A 15 -2.33 1.11 12.57
CA GLY A 15 -2.54 2.37 13.29
C GLY A 15 -3.20 3.47 12.45
N LEU A 16 -3.14 3.36 11.12
CA LEU A 16 -3.82 4.25 10.17
C LEU A 16 -5.20 3.72 9.75
N GLY A 17 -5.65 2.58 10.29
CA GLY A 17 -6.95 1.99 10.00
C GLY A 17 -6.95 0.88 8.95
N ALA A 18 -5.79 0.44 8.46
CA ALA A 18 -5.73 -0.75 7.59
C ALA A 18 -6.10 -2.01 8.38
N GLY A 19 -7.05 -2.77 7.84
CA GLY A 19 -7.56 -4.00 8.44
C GLY A 19 -8.42 -4.78 7.44
N PRO A 20 -9.11 -5.84 7.89
CA PRO A 20 -10.07 -6.57 7.07
C PRO A 20 -11.04 -5.61 6.37
N GLU A 21 -11.37 -5.92 5.12
CA GLU A 21 -12.26 -5.12 4.25
C GLU A 21 -11.69 -3.74 3.83
N GLY A 22 -10.51 -3.33 4.33
CA GLY A 22 -9.83 -2.11 3.91
C GLY A 22 -8.90 -2.31 2.71
N PHE A 23 -8.77 -1.27 1.88
CA PHE A 23 -7.84 -1.23 0.75
C PHE A 23 -6.65 -0.31 1.02
N VAL A 24 -5.43 -0.81 0.80
CA VAL A 24 -4.20 -0.01 0.79
C VAL A 24 -3.68 0.09 -0.63
N VAL A 25 -3.62 1.31 -1.18
CA VAL A 25 -3.07 1.54 -2.52
C VAL A 25 -1.55 1.68 -2.44
N LEU A 26 -0.84 0.96 -3.31
CA LEU A 26 0.63 0.97 -3.39
C LEU A 26 1.08 1.64 -4.70
N VAL A 27 1.58 2.87 -4.60
CA VAL A 27 2.22 3.64 -5.69
C VAL A 27 3.74 3.57 -5.47
N VAL A 28 4.30 2.37 -5.63
CA VAL A 28 5.70 2.08 -5.30
C VAL A 28 6.37 1.41 -6.51
N PRO A 29 7.52 1.91 -7.00
CA PRO A 29 8.28 1.27 -8.07
C PRO A 29 8.62 -0.18 -7.74
N ARG A 30 8.76 -1.00 -8.77
CA ARG A 30 9.18 -2.40 -8.62
C ARG A 30 10.52 -2.50 -7.89
N GLY A 31 10.61 -3.37 -6.89
CA GLY A 31 11.81 -3.58 -6.10
C GLY A 31 11.51 -4.05 -4.67
N LEU A 32 12.54 -4.04 -3.82
CA LEU A 32 12.42 -4.49 -2.42
C LEU A 32 11.40 -3.66 -1.61
N GLY A 33 11.29 -2.36 -1.90
CA GLY A 33 10.28 -1.49 -1.27
C GLY A 33 8.86 -1.93 -1.56
N MET A 34 8.57 -2.34 -2.80
CA MET A 34 7.27 -2.88 -3.19
C MET A 34 6.98 -4.21 -2.48
N VAL A 35 7.95 -5.13 -2.44
CA VAL A 35 7.78 -6.43 -1.75
C VAL A 35 7.55 -6.24 -0.25
N THR A 36 8.29 -5.33 0.39
CA THR A 36 8.09 -4.98 1.81
C THR A 36 6.69 -4.41 2.05
N SER A 37 6.24 -3.52 1.17
CA SER A 37 4.92 -2.89 1.26
C SER A 37 3.78 -3.88 1.08
N LEU A 38 3.90 -4.79 0.10
CA LEU A 38 2.94 -5.88 -0.11
C LEU A 38 2.82 -6.78 1.13
N LEU A 39 3.95 -7.22 1.68
CA LEU A 39 3.96 -8.07 2.87
C LEU A 39 3.36 -7.35 4.08
N ALA A 40 3.61 -6.06 4.24
CA ALA A 40 3.04 -5.25 5.31
C ALA A 40 1.51 -5.13 5.21
N VAL A 41 0.96 -4.99 4.00
CA VAL A 41 -0.50 -4.94 3.77
C VAL A 41 -1.15 -6.29 4.07
N VAL A 42 -0.53 -7.39 3.64
CA VAL A 42 -1.02 -8.74 3.99
C VAL A 42 -1.02 -8.94 5.50
N LYS A 43 0.05 -8.53 6.19
CA LYS A 43 0.15 -8.62 7.65
C LYS A 43 -0.84 -7.71 8.40
N SER A 44 -1.24 -6.57 7.84
CA SER A 44 -2.29 -5.73 8.42
C SER A 44 -3.70 -6.34 8.23
N GLY A 45 -3.84 -7.38 7.41
CA GLY A 45 -5.13 -7.99 7.07
C GLY A 45 -5.93 -7.21 6.02
N ALA A 46 -5.33 -6.20 5.40
CA ALA A 46 -5.97 -5.40 4.36
C ALA A 46 -5.69 -5.96 2.96
N ALA A 47 -6.48 -5.54 1.97
CA ALA A 47 -6.21 -5.82 0.56
C ALA A 47 -5.28 -4.76 -0.03
N PHE A 48 -4.31 -5.18 -0.85
CA PHE A 48 -3.45 -4.23 -1.56
C PHE A 48 -4.01 -3.94 -2.96
N VAL A 49 -3.84 -2.71 -3.43
CA VAL A 49 -4.11 -2.29 -4.82
C VAL A 49 -2.84 -1.70 -5.42
N PRO A 50 -2.11 -2.44 -6.28
CA PRO A 50 -0.90 -1.93 -6.90
C PRO A 50 -1.26 -0.93 -8.01
N VAL A 51 -0.59 0.23 -8.01
CA VAL A 51 -0.71 1.26 -9.04
C VAL A 51 0.68 1.58 -9.56
N ASP A 52 0.82 1.57 -10.88
CA ASP A 52 2.07 1.93 -11.53
C ASP A 52 2.37 3.42 -11.32
N PRO A 53 3.52 3.79 -10.71
CA PRO A 53 3.89 5.19 -10.53
C PRO A 53 4.16 5.93 -11.84
N GLU A 54 4.37 5.22 -12.95
CA GLU A 54 4.53 5.82 -14.29
C GLU A 54 3.19 6.22 -14.92
N TYR A 55 2.06 5.89 -14.29
CA TYR A 55 0.76 6.36 -14.76
C TYR A 55 0.61 7.88 -14.63
N PRO A 56 -0.10 8.52 -15.58
CA PRO A 56 -0.48 9.93 -15.44
C PRO A 56 -1.21 10.18 -14.12
N VAL A 57 -1.02 11.37 -13.55
CA VAL A 57 -1.60 11.75 -12.25
C VAL A 57 -3.13 11.58 -12.24
N GLU A 58 -3.79 11.90 -13.35
CA GLU A 58 -5.23 11.76 -13.52
C GLU A 58 -5.67 10.29 -13.45
N ARG A 59 -4.84 9.37 -13.97
CA ARG A 59 -5.11 7.94 -13.91
C ARG A 59 -4.95 7.41 -12.48
N ILE A 60 -3.94 7.87 -11.75
CA ILE A 60 -3.75 7.55 -10.33
C ILE A 60 -4.93 8.06 -9.52
N ALA A 61 -5.32 9.33 -9.70
CA ALA A 61 -6.47 9.93 -9.04
C ALA A 61 -7.78 9.17 -9.32
N ALA A 62 -7.98 8.70 -10.56
CA ALA A 62 -9.12 7.87 -10.90
C ALA A 62 -9.13 6.52 -10.16
N VAL A 63 -7.98 5.84 -10.00
CA VAL A 63 -7.90 4.62 -9.17
C VAL A 63 -8.27 4.93 -7.73
N LEU A 64 -7.69 6.00 -7.15
CA LEU A 64 -7.95 6.37 -5.76
C LEU A 64 -9.45 6.63 -5.52
N GLY A 65 -10.12 7.32 -6.45
CA GLY A 65 -11.57 7.57 -6.36
C GLY A 65 -12.45 6.33 -6.53
N GLN A 66 -11.96 5.28 -7.20
CA GLN A 66 -12.69 4.01 -7.36
C GLN A 66 -12.50 3.07 -6.16
N VAL A 67 -11.32 3.11 -5.54
CA VAL A 67 -10.92 2.18 -4.48
C VAL A 67 -11.34 2.67 -3.10
N ASP A 68 -11.41 3.99 -2.88
CA ASP A 68 -11.60 4.61 -1.56
C ASP A 68 -10.64 4.02 -0.49
N PRO A 69 -9.31 4.16 -0.70
CA PRO A 69 -8.34 3.48 0.14
C PRO A 69 -8.24 4.10 1.53
N VAL A 70 -8.03 3.25 2.54
CA VAL A 70 -7.75 3.70 3.91
C VAL A 70 -6.37 4.35 4.02
N VAL A 71 -5.41 3.88 3.22
CA VAL A 71 -4.03 4.39 3.17
C VAL A 71 -3.49 4.31 1.74
N VAL A 72 -2.69 5.30 1.35
CA VAL A 72 -1.84 5.24 0.15
C VAL A 72 -0.37 5.18 0.59
N VAL A 73 0.37 4.19 0.11
CA VAL A 73 1.82 4.09 0.26
C VAL A 73 2.48 4.54 -1.03
N SER A 74 3.37 5.52 -0.94
CA SER A 74 4.16 6.01 -2.07
C SER A 74 5.61 6.26 -1.64
N VAL A 75 6.50 6.34 -2.62
CA VAL A 75 7.87 6.84 -2.43
C VAL A 75 7.94 8.28 -2.93
N SER A 76 8.62 9.16 -2.17
CA SER A 76 8.91 10.54 -2.57
C SER A 76 10.18 10.62 -3.41
#